data_AF-A0A0N4WRV1-F1
#
_entry.id   AF-A0A0N4WRV1-F1
#
_cell.length_a   1.000
_cell.length_b   1.000
_cell.length_c   1.000
_cell.angle_alpha   90.00
_cell.angle_beta   90.00
_cell.angle_gamma   90.00
#
_symmetry.space_group_name_H-M   'P 1'
#
loop_
_entity.id
_entity.type
_entity.pdbx_description
1 polymer ?
#
loop_
_entity_poly.entity_id
_entity_poly.type
_entity_poly.pdbx_seq_one_letter_code
_entity_poly.pdbx_strand_id
1 'polypeptide(L)' 'MSLNVSERFRDSIISLERFDDRLMKIVPAIERQKYHLFSAYAQQTGCSEQTKDTFWNLLDEKRQLKYRYKKP' A
#
# COMPACT_ATOMS: atom_id res chain seq x y z
N MET A 1 5.73 8.05 7.09
CA MET A 1 6.41 6.74 7.00
C MET A 1 7.53 6.81 5.96
N SER A 2 8.68 6.18 6.18
CA SER A 2 9.78 6.08 5.21
C SER A 2 10.01 4.62 4.83
N LEU A 3 10.07 4.34 3.53
CA LEU A 3 10.37 3.01 3.02
C LEU A 3 11.85 2.92 2.64
N ASN A 4 12.59 2.03 3.31
CA ASN A 4 13.95 1.71 2.92
C ASN A 4 13.95 0.41 2.11
N VAL A 5 14.41 0.49 0.86
CA VAL A 5 14.58 -0.66 -0.02
C VAL A 5 16.07 -0.95 -0.13
N SER A 6 16.45 -2.19 0.16
CA SER A 6 17.83 -2.66 -0.01
C SER A 6 18.27 -2.38 -1.45
N GLU A 7 19.49 -1.88 -1.62
CA GLU A 7 20.02 -1.40 -2.89
C GLU A 7 19.82 -2.40 -4.04
N ARG A 8 20.05 -3.69 -3.76
CA ARG A 8 19.85 -4.82 -4.70
C ARG A 8 18.43 -4.97 -5.26
N PHE A 9 17.42 -4.35 -4.64
CA PHE A 9 16.01 -4.44 -5.04
C PHE A 9 15.44 -3.12 -5.54
N ARG A 10 16.24 -2.04 -5.58
CA ARG A 10 15.75 -0.72 -6.04
C ARG A 10 15.26 -0.77 -7.48
N ASP A 11 16.00 -1.45 -8.34
CA ASP A 11 15.65 -1.60 -9.76
C ASP A 11 14.46 -2.52 -9.99
N SER A 12 14.11 -3.34 -8.99
CA SER A 12 12.92 -4.18 -9.03
C SER A 12 11.65 -3.41 -8.71
N ILE A 13 11.71 -2.20 -8.15
CA ILE A 13 10.52 -1.41 -7.81
C ILE A 13 9.98 -0.76 -9.09
N ILE A 14 8.79 -1.16 -9.54
CA ILE A 14 8.14 -0.59 -10.74
C ILE A 14 7.29 0.62 -10.39
N SER A 15 6.62 0.58 -9.23
CA SER A 15 5.77 1.68 -8.78
C SER A 15 5.80 1.80 -7.27
N LEU A 16 5.74 3.05 -6.81
CA LEU A 16 5.66 3.44 -5.42
C LEU A 16 4.62 4.56 -5.32
N GLU A 17 3.49 4.27 -4.67
CA GLU A 17 2.37 5.20 -4.53
C GLU A 17 2.12 5.46 -3.03
N ARG A 18 2.09 6.73 -2.61
CA ARG A 18 1.74 7.13 -1.25
C ARG A 18 0.31 7.64 -1.23
N PHE A 19 -0.55 7.02 -0.42
CA PHE A 19 -1.96 7.40 -0.29
C PHE A 19 -2.23 8.24 0.95
N ASP A 20 -1.50 7.98 2.03
CA ASP A 20 -1.54 8.70 3.30
C ASP A 20 -0.12 8.64 3.90
N ASP A 21 0.16 9.46 4.91
CA ASP A 21 1.38 9.38 5.71
C ASP A 21 1.63 8.01 6.35
N ARG A 22 0.55 7.22 6.45
CA ARG A 22 0.50 5.90 7.07
C ARG A 22 0.21 4.77 6.09
N LEU A 23 -0.09 5.07 4.82
CA LEU A 23 -0.41 4.05 3.82
C LEU A 23 0.35 4.28 2.52
N MET A 24 1.16 3.29 2.15
CA MET A 24 1.95 3.28 0.93
C MET A 24 1.79 1.97 0.19
N LYS A 25 1.80 2.00 -1.13
CA LYS A 25 1.76 0.83 -2.01
C LYS A 25 3.05 0.75 -2.79
N ILE A 26 3.58 -0.46 -2.87
CA ILE A 26 4.84 -0.77 -3.50
C ILE A 26 4.58 -1.91 -4.47
N VAL A 27 5.03 -1.75 -5.71
CA VAL A 27 4.87 -2.74 -6.77
C VAL A 27 6.24 -3.17 -7.25
N PRO A 28 6.84 -4.21 -6.65
CA PRO A 28 8.06 -4.79 -7.20
C PRO A 28 7.74 -5.77 -8.33
N ALA A 29 8.63 -5.84 -9.32
CA ALA A 29 8.77 -6.93 -10.27
C ALA A 29 9.79 -7.92 -9.73
N ILE A 30 9.34 -9.13 -9.42
CA ILE A 30 10.19 -10.24 -9.00
C ILE A 30 9.94 -11.37 -9.99
N GLU A 31 10.98 -11.89 -10.63
CA GLU A 31 10.92 -13.06 -11.52
C GLU A 31 9.79 -12.97 -12.56
N ARG A 32 9.59 -11.78 -13.17
CA ARG A 32 8.55 -11.45 -14.16
C ARG A 32 7.11 -11.34 -13.62
N GLN A 33 6.90 -11.55 -12.32
CA GLN A 33 5.62 -11.32 -11.66
C GLN A 33 5.60 -9.96 -10.97
N LYS A 34 4.49 -9.22 -11.10
CA LYS A 34 4.25 -7.97 -10.35
C LYS A 34 3.54 -8.30 -9.06
N TYR A 35 4.16 -7.96 -7.92
CA TYR A 35 3.54 -8.08 -6.61
C TYR A 35 2.96 -6.74 -6.17
N HIS A 36 1.90 -6.78 -5.38
CA HIS A 36 1.28 -5.58 -4.81
C HIS A 36 1.41 -5.66 -3.31
N LEU A 37 2.37 -4.92 -2.78
CA LEU A 37 2.64 -4.83 -1.36
C LEU A 37 2.05 -3.52 -0.84
N PHE A 38 1.30 -3.61 0.25
CA PHE A 38 0.82 -2.44 0.97
C PHE A 38 1.56 -2.36 2.29
N SER A 39 2.20 -1.22 2.53
CA SER A 39 2.82 -0.89 3.80
C SER A 39 1.89 0.06 4.54
N ALA A 40 1.42 -0.37 5.69
CA ALA A 40 0.41 0.35 6.46
C ALA A 40 0.84 0.41 7.92
N TYR A 41 0.75 1.59 8.54
CA TYR A 41 1.03 1.78 9.95
C TYR A 41 -0.27 1.95 10.73
N ALA A 42 -0.55 1.00 11.64
CA ALA A 42 -1.75 1.04 12.47
C ALA A 42 -1.69 2.25 13.42
N GLN A 43 -2.84 2.92 13.60
CA GLN A 43 -2.92 4.03 14.55
C GLN A 43 -2.61 3.55 15.97
N GLN A 44 -1.70 4.26 16.65
CA GLN A 44 -1.42 4.04 18.06
C GLN A 44 -2.67 4.25 18.92
N THR A 45 -2.69 3.59 20.08
CA THR A 45 -3.73 3.74 21.12
C THR A 45 -3.91 5.23 21.45
N GLY A 46 -5.10 5.78 21.18
CA GLY A 46 -5.43 7.19 21.41
C GLY A 46 -6.04 7.92 20.20
N CYS A 47 -6.00 7.34 19.00
CA CYS A 47 -6.71 7.89 17.85
C CYS A 47 -8.23 7.62 17.92
N SER A 48 -9.03 8.57 17.44
CA SER A 48 -10.49 8.45 17.39
C SER A 48 -10.94 7.33 16.43
N GLU A 49 -12.07 6.70 16.74
CA GLU A 49 -12.67 5.65 15.89
C GLU A 49 -12.89 6.13 14.45
N GLN A 50 -13.37 7.36 14.27
CA GLN A 50 -13.56 7.95 12.93
C GLN A 50 -12.29 7.95 12.09
N THR A 51 -11.13 8.17 12.72
CA THR A 51 -9.86 8.17 12.01
C THR A 51 -9.41 6.75 11.66
N LYS A 52 -9.73 5.77 12.51
CA LYS A 52 -9.49 4.35 12.23
C LYS A 52 -10.35 3.88 11.07
N ASP A 53 -11.64 4.22 11.08
CA ASP A 53 -12.59 3.87 10.02
C ASP A 53 -12.17 4.46 8.68
N THR A 54 -11.77 5.73 8.67
CA THR A 54 -11.26 6.39 7.46
C THR A 54 -10.04 5.67 6.89
N PHE A 55 -9.11 5.24 7.75
CA PHE A 55 -7.94 4.49 7.34
C PHE A 55 -8.29 3.11 6.77
N TRP A 56 -9.16 2.35 7.43
CA TRP A 56 -9.58 1.03 6.95
C TRP A 56 -10.36 1.10 5.64
N ASN A 57 -11.23 2.11 5.49
CA ASN A 57 -11.94 2.37 4.23
C ASN A 57 -10.99 2.71 3.08
N LEU A 58 -9.98 3.56 3.34
CA LEU A 58 -8.97 3.89 2.34
C LEU A 58 -8.16 2.65 1.93
N LEU A 59 -7.74 1.82 2.89
CA LEU A 59 -7.01 0.59 2.60
C LEU A 59 -7.85 -0.36 1.75
N ASP A 60 -9.12 -0.54 2.10
CA ASP A 60 -10.00 -1.44 1.34
C ASP A 60 -10.29 -0.90 -0.06
N GLU A 61 -10.54 0.41 -0.22
CA GLU A 61 -10.68 1.03 -1.55
C GLU A 61 -9.46 0.75 -2.44
N LYS A 62 -8.24 1.00 -1.92
CA LYS A 62 -7.02 0.79 -2.70
C LYS A 62 -6.72 -0.68 -2.97
N ARG A 63 -7.18 -1.58 -2.09
CA ARG A 63 -7.14 -3.04 -2.32
C ARG A 63 -8.16 -3.46 -3.40
N GLN A 64 -9.35 -2.87 -3.39
CA GLN A 64 -10.46 -3.20 -4.29
C GLN A 64 -10.34 -2.61 -5.70
N LEU A 65 -9.54 -1.55 -5.90
CA LEU A 65 -9.24 -1.02 -7.24
C LEU A 65 -8.65 -2.09 -8.19
N LYS A 66 -8.16 -3.23 -7.71
CA LYS A 66 -7.79 -4.36 -8.60
C LYS A 66 -8.92 -5.33 -8.95
N TYR A 67 -9.93 -5.50 -8.10
CA TYR A 67 -11.09 -6.37 -8.39
C TYR A 67 -12.11 -5.66 -9.28
N ARG A 68 -12.19 -4.33 -9.22
CA ARG A 68 -13.11 -3.54 -10.06
C ARG A 68 -12.69 -3.46 -11.53
N TYR A 69 -11.40 -3.53 -11.85
CA TYR A 69 -10.88 -3.66 -13.23
C TYR A 69 -10.83 -5.11 -13.74
N LYS A 70 -11.31 -6.08 -12.94
CA LYS A 70 -11.42 -7.51 -13.29
C LYS A 70 -12.87 -8.02 -13.22
N LYS A 71 -13.87 -7.14 -13.39
CA LYS A 71 -15.23 -7.58 -13.75
C LYS A 71 -15.42 -7.41 -15.26
N PRO A 72 -15.94 -8.43 -15.98
CA PRO A 72 -16.25 -8.35 -17.41
C PRO A 72 -17.30 -7.28 -17.69
#